data_AF-A0AAE0R1V6-F1
#
_entry.id   AF-A0AAE0R1V6-F1
#
_cell.length_a   1.000
_cell.length_b   1.000
_cell.length_c   1.000
_cell.angle_alpha   90.00
_cell.angle_beta   90.00
_cell.angle_gamma   90.00
#
_symmetry.space_group_name_H-M   'P 1'
#
loop_
_entity.id
_entity.type
_entity.pdbx_description
1 polymer ?
#
loop_
_entity_poly.entity_id
_entity_poly.type
_entity_poly.pdbx_seq_one_letter_code
_entity_poly.pdbx_strand_id
1 'polypeptide(L)' 'MLYGLETVSLRKRQESELEVEELKMLRFSLGVRRLDRIRNEYIRGTAHVGRLGDKVRAAGLRWFGHVQRRERTT' A
#
# COMPACT_ATOMS: atom_id res chain seq x y z
N MET A 1 -9.02 2.36 -8.61
CA MET A 1 -7.99 3.31 -8.13
C MET A 1 -8.53 3.99 -6.89
N LEU A 2 -7.77 4.06 -5.79
CA LEU A 2 -8.19 4.80 -4.60
C LEU A 2 -7.79 6.26 -4.79
N TYR A 3 -8.74 7.09 -5.26
CA TYR A 3 -8.55 8.50 -5.62
C TYR A 3 -7.83 9.34 -4.53
N GLY A 4 -7.96 8.94 -3.26
CA GLY A 4 -7.33 9.62 -2.12
C GLY A 4 -5.84 9.33 -1.89
N LEU A 5 -5.21 8.37 -2.58
CA LEU A 5 -3.79 8.05 -2.38
C LEU A 5 -2.83 8.85 -3.28
N GLU A 6 -3.37 9.56 -4.28
CA GLU A 6 -2.57 10.25 -5.30
C GLU A 6 -2.07 11.62 -4.84
N THR A 7 -2.78 12.25 -3.90
CA THR A 7 -2.55 13.63 -3.44
C THR A 7 -2.11 13.73 -1.98
N VAL A 8 -2.16 12.63 -1.23
CA VAL A 8 -1.76 12.63 0.18
C VAL A 8 -0.24 12.44 0.27
N SER A 9 0.44 13.45 0.77
CA SER A 9 1.82 13.35 1.25
C SER A 9 1.86 12.47 2.51
N LEU A 10 1.83 11.15 2.31
CA LEU A 10 1.84 10.18 3.40
C LEU A 10 3.19 10.27 4.12
N ARG A 11 3.13 10.65 5.41
CA ARG A 11 4.29 10.60 6.30
C ARG A 11 4.66 9.13 6.53
N LYS A 12 5.94 8.83 6.79
CA LYS A 12 6.42 7.47 7.08
C LYS A 12 5.58 6.74 8.15
N ARG A 13 5.06 7.47 9.14
CA ARG A 13 4.14 6.92 10.15
C ARG A 13 2.84 6.40 9.54
N GLN A 14 2.23 7.16 8.64
CA GLN A 14 0.97 6.78 8.00
C GLN A 14 1.18 5.60 7.05
N GLU A 15 2.32 5.54 6.34
CA GLU A 15 2.70 4.35 5.55
C GLU A 15 2.77 3.10 6.43
N SER A 16 3.41 3.21 7.61
CA SER A 16 3.50 2.10 8.56
C SER A 16 2.13 1.69 9.12
N GLU A 17 1.25 2.65 9.41
CA GLU A 17 -0.11 2.38 9.88
C GLU A 17 -0.92 1.63 8.80
N LEU A 18 -0.78 2.04 7.54
CA LEU A 18 -1.41 1.36 6.39
C LEU A 18 -0.88 -0.06 6.19
N GLU A 19 0.42 -0.30 6.36
CA GLU A 19 1.00 -1.66 6.28
C GLU A 19 0.50 -2.58 7.41
N VAL A 20 0.30 -2.05 8.62
CA VAL A 20 -0.27 -2.82 9.73
C VAL A 20 -1.71 -3.20 9.44
N GLU A 21 -2.50 -2.27 8.91
CA GLU A 21 -3.90 -2.51 8.59
C GLU A 21 -4.04 -3.49 7.41
N GLU A 22 -3.20 -3.37 6.38
CA GLU A 22 -3.08 -4.38 5.31
C GLU A 22 -2.86 -5.79 5.89
N LEU A 23 -1.88 -5.95 6.78
CA LEU A 23 -1.56 -7.25 7.36
C LEU A 23 -2.67 -7.80 8.26
N LYS A 24 -3.42 -6.94 8.96
CA LYS A 24 -4.61 -7.38 9.72
C LYS A 24 -5.71 -7.87 8.78
N MET A 25 -5.99 -7.13 7.71
CA MET A 25 -7.00 -7.52 6.72
C MET A 25 -6.62 -8.84 6.03
N LEU A 26 -5.34 -9.01 5.65
CA LEU A 26 -4.85 -10.25 5.05
C LEU A 26 -4.91 -11.45 6.01
N ARG A 27 -4.60 -11.24 7.29
CA ARG A 27 -4.76 -12.29 8.31
C ARG A 27 -6.21 -12.70 8.48
N PHE A 28 -7.10 -11.72 8.54
CA PHE A 28 -8.53 -11.96 8.67
C PHE A 28 -9.09 -12.74 7.48
N SER A 29 -8.74 -12.35 6.25
CA SER A 29 -9.22 -13.04 5.04
C SER A 29 -8.68 -14.47 4.91
N LEU A 30 -7.44 -14.72 5.35
CA LEU A 30 -6.83 -16.05 5.35
C LEU A 30 -7.17 -16.88 6.61
N GLY A 31 -7.96 -16.34 7.54
CA GLY A 31 -8.31 -17.03 8.80
C GLY A 31 -7.12 -17.26 9.75
N VAL A 32 -5.99 -16.57 9.53
CA VAL A 32 -4.76 -16.74 10.31
C VAL A 32 -4.89 -16.01 11.64
N ARG A 33 -4.79 -16.77 12.73
CA ARG A 33 -4.85 -16.27 14.10
C ARG A 33 -3.44 -15.88 14.57
N ARG A 34 -3.38 -15.08 15.63
CA ARG A 34 -2.10 -14.74 16.29
C ARG A 34 -1.36 -15.96 16.84
N LEU A 35 -2.09 -17.03 17.19
CA LEU A 35 -1.53 -18.27 17.72
C LEU A 35 -0.73 -19.06 16.69
N ASP A 36 -1.04 -18.90 15.40
CA ASP A 36 -0.37 -19.64 14.33
C ASP A 36 1.08 -19.18 14.13
N ARG A 37 1.44 -18.02 14.69
CA ARG A 37 2.81 -17.43 14.65
C ARG A 37 3.42 -17.38 13.24
N ILE A 38 2.56 -17.30 12.23
CA ILE A 38 2.97 -17.23 10.82
C ILE A 38 3.63 -15.88 10.54
N ARG A 39 4.79 -15.93 9.88
CA ARG A 39 5.56 -14.76 9.46
C ARG A 39 4.78 -13.91 8.45
N ASN A 40 4.94 -12.58 8.52
CA ASN A 40 4.22 -11.63 7.66
C ASN A 40 4.56 -11.84 6.17
N GLU A 41 5.79 -12.23 5.87
CA GLU A 41 6.26 -12.51 4.51
C GLU A 41 5.48 -13.66 3.87
N TYR A 42 5.18 -14.71 4.65
CA TYR A 42 4.39 -15.84 4.18
C TYR A 42 2.93 -15.44 3.92
N ILE A 43 2.33 -14.65 4.80
CA ILE A 43 0.96 -14.14 4.63
C ILE A 43 0.83 -13.32 3.33
N ARG A 44 1.79 -12.42 3.08
CA ARG A 44 1.84 -11.62 1.85
C ARG A 44 2.09 -12.49 0.61
N GLY A 45 2.98 -13.48 0.72
CA GLY A 45 3.28 -14.44 -0.36
C GLY A 45 2.05 -15.27 -0.75
N THR A 46 1.33 -15.83 0.23
CA THR A 46 0.10 -16.60 -0.02
C THR A 46 -0.98 -15.74 -0.68
N ALA A 47 -1.13 -14.49 -0.25
CA ALA A 47 -2.08 -13.56 -0.84
C ALA A 47 -1.62 -13.00 -2.21
N HIS A 48 -0.38 -13.24 -2.62
CA HIS A 48 0.25 -12.64 -3.81
C HIS A 48 0.20 -11.10 -3.79
N VAL A 49 0.28 -10.51 -2.59
CA VAL A 49 0.20 -9.06 -2.39
C VAL A 49 1.59 -8.50 -2.09
N GLY A 50 2.09 -7.62 -2.98
CA GLY A 50 3.25 -6.77 -2.71
C GLY A 50 2.92 -5.68 -1.69
N ARG A 51 3.94 -5.09 -1.04
CA ARG A 51 3.75 -4.14 0.07
C ARG A 51 2.88 -2.95 -0.36
N LEU A 52 1.89 -2.60 0.46
CA LEU A 52 1.03 -1.45 0.19
C LEU A 52 1.82 -0.14 0.03
N GLY A 53 2.89 0.06 0.81
CA GLY A 53 3.76 1.23 0.69
C GLY A 53 4.37 1.41 -0.71
N ASP A 54 4.72 0.31 -1.39
CA ASP A 54 5.25 0.36 -2.75
C ASP A 54 4.18 0.81 -3.75
N LYS A 55 2.93 0.34 -3.57
CA LYS A 55 1.78 0.74 -4.40
C LYS A 55 1.45 2.22 -4.22
N VAL A 56 1.48 2.70 -2.98
CA VAL A 56 1.27 4.11 -2.62
C VAL A 56 2.34 4.98 -3.29
N ARG A 57 3.61 4.62 -3.14
CA ARG A 57 4.74 5.34 -3.74
C ARG A 57 4.64 5.38 -5.26
N ALA A 58 4.32 4.26 -5.89
CA ALA A 58 4.11 4.19 -7.33
C ALA A 58 2.93 5.05 -7.79
N ALA A 59 1.84 5.13 -7.01
CA ALA A 59 0.71 6.01 -7.29
C ALA A 59 1.11 7.48 -7.22
N GLY A 60 1.86 7.88 -6.19
CA GLY A 60 2.40 9.25 -6.08
C GLY A 60 3.29 9.62 -7.28
N LEU A 61 4.17 8.72 -7.73
CA LEU A 61 5.01 8.97 -8.91
C LEU A 61 4.20 9.09 -10.21
N ARG A 62 3.17 8.25 -10.39
CA ARG A 62 2.26 8.34 -11.55
C ARG A 62 1.50 9.67 -11.58
N TRP A 63 1.03 10.12 -10.41
CA TRP A 63 0.37 11.41 -10.26
C TRP A 63 1.32 12.57 -10.58
N PHE A 64 2.53 12.56 -10.01
CA PHE A 64 3.55 13.57 -10.31
C PHE A 64 3.88 13.63 -11.81
N GLY A 65 4.00 12.48 -12.47
CA GLY A 65 4.17 12.41 -13.92
C GLY A 65 2.96 12.94 -14.70
N HIS A 66 1.74 12.81 -14.17
CA HIS A 66 0.53 13.38 -14.77
C HIS A 66 0.55 14.92 -14.68
N VAL A 67 0.91 15.49 -13.53
CA VAL A 67 1.04 16.94 -13.33
C VAL A 67 2.07 17.52 -14.30
N GLN A 68 3.27 16.94 -14.38
CA GLN A 68 4.31 17.40 -15.31
C GLN A 68 3.87 17.36 -16.79
N ARG A 69 3.10 16.33 -17.18
CA ARG A 69 2.57 16.22 -18.55
C ARG A 69 1.52 17.30 -18.86
N ARG A 70 0.72 17.71 -17.87
CA ARG A 70 -0.22 18.82 -18.02
C ARG A 70 0.50 20.15 -18.19
N GLU A 71 1.48 20.44 -17.33
CA GLU A 71 2.24 21.70 -17.39
C GLU A 71 2.95 21.89 -18.73
N ARG A 72 3.50 20.82 -19.32
CA ARG A 72 4.22 20.87 -20.61
C ARG A 72 3.32 21.17 -21.83
N THR A 73 2.00 21.00 -21.70
CA THR A 73 1.01 21.25 -22.76
C THR A 73 0.33 22.62 -22.70
N THR A 74 0.67 23.43 -21.69
CA THR A 74 0.20 24.82 -21.49
C THR A 74 1.36 25.80 -21.63
#